data_AF-A0A832TT39-F1
#
_entry.id   AF-A0A832TT39-F1
#
_cell.length_a   1.000
_cell.length_b   1.000
_cell.length_c   1.000
_cell.angle_alpha   90.00
_cell.angle_beta   90.00
_cell.angle_gamma   90.00
#
_symmetry.space_group_name_H-M   'P 1'
#
loop_
_entity.id
_entity.type
_entity.pdbx_description
1 polymer ?
#
loop_
_entity_poly.entity_id
_entity_poly.type
_entity_poly.pdbx_seq_one_letter_code
_entity_poly.pdbx_strand_id
1 'polypeptide(L)'
;MKKTIHQINERIRDGNARVVTAEEMPAIVAELGEEGALAEVDVVTTGTFGAMCSSGGFFNFGHADPPIRMERVWLNDVEAYAGLAAVDAYIGATQQSTTREDQYGGAHVIEDFIAGKSVELRAISRGTDCYPRRTITTDLLLENLNQAIMCNPRNGYQRYNAASNSTERVLHTYMGMLLPSFGNVTYSGAGLLNPISNDPGFRFIGSGVPCFLGGAEGMVIGEGTQASPAAGFGTLMVTGDMKKMNTEYIRAATMHGYGVTMYVGLGIPIPVLDVETVRSTAVKDEDIWVDIIDYGVPARDRPTIGKVNYAMLKAGHLEINGEEVRTSSLSSLRRARRVAEELKGWIESGKMAVCLPTRRIDPGRRAAPMRETVQGPRVLEIMDRRVITISENEPIRDAARKLLKGETNHLPVINGEGVLVGIVTTYDVSKAVVNPAKISHVKDIMRRKVVTTTADEPVDIAVRKLEKHNISALPVVDREYRVVGMLTAMDLGKLFGGRWLK
;
A
#
# COMPACT_ATOMS: atom_id res chain seq x y z
N MET A 1 33.87 -11.15 22.43
CA MET A 1 33.90 -9.94 23.32
C MET A 1 32.44 -9.47 23.58
N LYS A 2 32.12 -8.65 24.60
CA LYS A 2 30.80 -7.99 24.71
C LYS A 2 30.97 -6.50 25.01
N LYS A 3 30.42 -5.63 24.14
CA LYS A 3 30.37 -4.17 24.35
C LYS A 3 29.10 -3.81 25.13
N THR A 4 29.13 -2.66 25.80
CA THR A 4 27.96 -2.08 26.45
C THR A 4 27.54 -0.79 25.76
N ILE A 5 26.26 -0.43 25.88
CA ILE A 5 25.74 0.86 25.37
C ILE A 5 26.49 2.05 25.98
N HIS A 6 26.86 1.95 27.27
CA HIS A 6 27.62 3.00 27.95
C HIS A 6 28.97 3.23 27.28
N GLN A 7 29.73 2.16 27.02
CA GLN A 7 31.02 2.24 26.32
C GLN A 7 30.90 2.81 24.90
N ILE A 8 29.87 2.39 24.15
CA ILE A 8 29.64 2.94 22.80
C ILE A 8 29.31 4.44 22.87
N ASN A 9 28.42 4.85 23.78
CA ASN A 9 28.08 6.27 23.94
C ASN A 9 29.23 7.12 24.47
N GLU A 10 30.14 6.56 25.27
CA GLU A 10 31.39 7.22 25.66
C GLU A 10 32.27 7.46 24.44
N ARG A 11 32.50 6.44 23.61
CA ARG A 11 33.25 6.56 22.36
C ARG A 11 32.62 7.55 21.38
N ILE A 12 31.28 7.61 21.30
CA ILE A 12 30.56 8.61 20.49
C ILE A 12 30.86 10.03 20.99
N ARG A 13 30.76 10.27 22.30
CA ARG A 13 31.07 11.59 22.89
C ARG A 13 32.52 12.00 22.68
N ASP A 14 33.43 11.04 22.72
CA ASP A 14 34.87 11.28 22.54
C ASP A 14 35.28 11.40 21.05
N GLY A 15 34.34 11.19 20.11
CA GLY A 15 34.62 11.22 18.67
C GLY A 15 35.43 10.02 18.16
N ASN A 16 35.48 8.93 18.94
CA ASN A 16 36.28 7.73 18.67
C ASN A 16 35.44 6.52 18.23
N ALA A 17 34.12 6.65 18.15
CA ALA A 17 33.25 5.56 17.74
C ALA A 17 33.42 5.24 16.25
N ARG A 18 33.60 3.96 15.92
CA ARG A 18 33.62 3.50 14.53
C ARG A 18 32.19 3.19 14.09
N VAL A 19 31.63 4.09 13.29
CA VAL A 19 30.28 3.96 12.74
C VAL A 19 30.38 3.54 11.28
N VAL A 20 29.57 2.57 10.87
CA VAL A 20 29.50 2.10 9.49
C VAL A 20 28.06 2.01 9.04
N THR A 21 27.80 1.97 7.74
CA THR A 21 26.46 1.69 7.22
C THR A 21 26.23 0.19 7.09
N ALA A 22 24.96 -0.23 7.05
CA ALA A 22 24.60 -1.62 6.80
C ALA A 22 25.08 -2.13 5.42
N GLU A 23 25.42 -1.26 4.48
CA GLU A 23 26.03 -1.64 3.20
C GLU A 23 27.54 -1.91 3.31
N GLU A 24 28.23 -1.24 4.22
CA GLU A 24 29.67 -1.46 4.51
C GLU A 24 29.89 -2.74 5.35
N MET A 25 28.94 -3.07 6.24
CA MET A 25 29.10 -4.12 7.25
C MET A 25 29.42 -5.52 6.69
N PRO A 26 28.76 -6.03 5.62
CA PRO A 26 29.08 -7.35 5.07
C PRO A 26 30.52 -7.49 4.56
N ALA A 27 31.09 -6.41 4.00
CA ALA A 27 32.47 -6.41 3.52
C ALA A 27 33.47 -6.47 4.69
N ILE A 28 33.19 -5.73 5.77
CA ILE A 28 34.01 -5.73 6.99
C ILE A 28 34.04 -7.13 7.63
N VAL A 29 32.88 -7.81 7.69
CA VAL A 29 32.82 -9.18 8.22
C VAL A 29 33.57 -10.16 7.32
N ALA A 30 33.50 -10.00 5.99
CA ALA A 30 34.26 -10.83 5.06
C ALA A 30 35.78 -10.67 5.21
N GLU A 31 36.25 -9.46 5.53
CA GLU A 31 37.68 -9.15 5.69
C GLU A 31 38.22 -9.54 7.09
N LEU A 32 37.50 -9.15 8.16
CA LEU A 32 37.99 -9.25 9.54
C LEU A 32 37.44 -10.45 10.31
N GLY A 33 36.45 -11.16 9.75
CA GLY A 33 35.64 -12.14 10.48
C GLY A 33 34.71 -11.50 11.51
N GLU A 34 33.86 -12.32 12.13
CA GLU A 34 32.81 -11.83 13.05
C GLU A 34 33.38 -11.18 14.33
N GLU A 35 34.40 -11.80 14.94
CA GLU A 35 35.04 -11.26 16.16
C GLU A 35 35.87 -10.00 15.86
N GLY A 36 36.52 -9.94 14.68
CA GLY A 36 37.24 -8.74 14.25
C GLY A 36 36.29 -7.58 13.98
N ALA A 37 35.19 -7.83 13.28
CA ALA A 37 34.14 -6.83 13.08
C ALA A 37 33.52 -6.36 14.40
N LEU A 38 33.28 -7.27 15.36
CA LEU A 38 32.81 -6.91 16.70
C LEU A 38 33.81 -6.04 17.46
N ALA A 39 35.11 -6.31 17.32
CA ALA A 39 36.14 -5.49 17.96
C ALA A 39 36.12 -4.06 17.42
N GLU A 40 36.07 -3.93 16.10
CA GLU A 40 36.23 -2.68 15.39
C GLU A 40 34.97 -1.81 15.38
N VAL A 41 33.82 -2.38 15.03
CA VAL A 41 32.59 -1.61 14.75
C VAL A 41 31.80 -1.36 16.03
N ASP A 42 31.38 -0.11 16.24
CA ASP A 42 30.58 0.29 17.40
C ASP A 42 29.10 0.43 17.06
N VAL A 43 28.77 1.00 15.89
CA VAL A 43 27.38 1.22 15.45
C VAL A 43 27.25 0.94 13.96
N VAL A 44 26.17 0.25 13.58
CA VAL A 44 25.73 0.08 12.19
C VAL A 44 24.51 0.96 11.94
N THR A 45 24.57 1.82 10.93
CA THR A 45 23.48 2.71 10.55
C THR A 45 22.70 2.17 9.37
N THR A 46 21.38 2.31 9.45
CA THR A 46 20.43 1.76 8.48
C THR A 46 19.62 2.89 7.85
N GLY A 47 18.96 2.62 6.72
CA GLY A 47 18.19 3.61 6.00
C GLY A 47 17.16 3.02 5.06
N THR A 48 15.99 3.64 5.01
CA THR A 48 14.96 3.37 4.01
C THR A 48 14.37 4.67 3.49
N PHE A 49 13.97 4.65 2.23
CA PHE A 49 13.23 5.72 1.58
C PHE A 49 12.25 5.11 0.57
N GLY A 50 10.99 4.99 0.97
CA GLY A 50 9.96 4.36 0.17
C GLY A 50 8.60 4.98 0.43
N ALA A 51 7.62 4.60 -0.39
CA ALA A 51 6.24 5.02 -0.23
C ALA A 51 5.67 4.46 1.10
N MET A 52 5.28 5.37 1.97
CA MET A 52 4.75 5.12 3.31
C MET A 52 3.41 5.85 3.44
N CYS A 53 2.37 5.25 2.88
CA CYS A 53 1.00 5.78 2.95
C CYS A 53 0.48 5.90 4.40
N SER A 54 1.08 5.17 5.34
CA SER A 54 0.73 5.15 6.76
C SER A 54 1.50 6.21 7.56
N SER A 55 1.49 7.43 7.04
CA SER A 55 2.11 8.60 7.64
C SER A 55 1.11 9.76 7.77
N GLY A 56 1.40 10.71 8.66
CA GLY A 56 0.52 11.84 8.93
C GLY A 56 1.05 12.72 10.06
N GLY A 57 0.33 13.77 10.40
CA GLY A 57 0.79 14.73 11.41
C GLY A 57 -0.34 15.36 12.22
N PHE A 58 -0.04 15.61 13.50
CA PHE A 58 -0.85 16.43 14.40
C PHE A 58 -0.43 17.89 14.29
N PHE A 59 -1.41 18.78 14.21
CA PHE A 59 -1.19 20.22 14.21
C PHE A 59 -1.98 20.87 15.32
N ASN A 60 -1.37 21.87 15.97
CA ASN A 60 -2.05 22.82 16.82
C ASN A 60 -1.96 24.20 16.18
N PHE A 61 -3.11 24.74 15.78
CA PHE A 61 -3.20 26.00 15.02
C PHE A 61 -3.18 27.25 15.91
N GLY A 62 -3.36 27.09 17.23
CA GLY A 62 -3.64 28.19 18.15
C GLY A 62 -5.08 28.72 18.02
N HIS A 63 -5.54 29.43 19.06
CA HIS A 63 -6.86 30.05 19.02
C HIS A 63 -6.85 31.34 18.21
N ALA A 64 -7.89 31.50 17.41
CA ALA A 64 -8.23 32.78 16.82
C ALA A 64 -8.89 33.70 17.86
N ASP A 65 -9.06 34.98 17.53
CA ASP A 65 -9.84 35.92 18.32
C ASP A 65 -11.06 36.40 17.54
N PRO A 66 -12.31 36.18 18.01
CA PRO A 66 -12.67 35.40 19.19
C PRO A 66 -12.38 33.89 19.04
N PRO A 67 -12.31 33.11 20.15
CA PRO A 67 -11.86 31.72 20.11
C PRO A 67 -12.85 30.81 19.35
N ILE A 68 -12.27 29.77 18.75
CA ILE A 68 -12.99 28.77 17.94
C ILE A 68 -12.72 27.35 18.47
N ARG A 69 -13.75 26.49 18.42
CA ARG A 69 -13.65 25.05 18.54
C ARG A 69 -13.93 24.43 17.17
N MET A 70 -12.87 24.06 16.46
CA MET A 70 -12.95 23.53 15.11
C MET A 70 -13.60 22.14 15.11
N GLU A 71 -14.74 22.00 14.44
CA GLU A 71 -15.46 20.72 14.31
C GLU A 71 -15.16 20.02 12.99
N ARG A 72 -14.90 20.81 11.93
CA ARG A 72 -14.29 20.32 10.68
C ARG A 72 -13.24 21.31 10.21
N VAL A 73 -12.15 20.76 9.68
CA VAL A 73 -10.95 21.50 9.28
C VAL A 73 -10.54 21.04 7.88
N TRP A 74 -10.12 21.98 7.04
CA TRP A 74 -9.49 21.74 5.76
C TRP A 74 -8.18 22.52 5.67
N LEU A 75 -7.18 21.89 5.06
CA LEU A 75 -5.87 22.47 4.77
C LEU A 75 -5.66 22.37 3.25
N ASN A 76 -5.68 23.48 2.52
CA ASN A 76 -5.71 23.50 1.05
C ASN A 76 -6.75 22.51 0.47
N ASP A 77 -7.99 22.58 0.98
CA ASP A 77 -9.11 21.69 0.65
C ASP A 77 -8.88 20.19 0.93
N VAL A 78 -7.88 19.83 1.73
CA VAL A 78 -7.70 18.48 2.26
C VAL A 78 -8.29 18.43 3.66
N GLU A 79 -9.31 17.61 3.88
CA GLU A 79 -9.94 17.50 5.20
C GLU A 79 -8.94 16.95 6.23
N ALA A 80 -8.80 17.61 7.37
CA ALA A 80 -8.01 17.13 8.49
C ALA A 80 -8.96 16.69 9.61
N TYR A 81 -8.64 15.57 10.26
CA TYR A 81 -9.46 15.01 11.33
C TYR A 81 -9.41 15.92 12.56
N ALA A 82 -10.47 16.69 12.76
CA ALA A 82 -10.70 17.53 13.92
C ALA A 82 -11.27 16.72 15.10
N GLY A 83 -11.76 17.40 16.15
CA GLY A 83 -12.39 16.72 17.29
C GLY A 83 -11.41 16.11 18.30
N LEU A 84 -10.10 16.35 18.13
CA LEU A 84 -9.07 16.01 19.12
C LEU A 84 -9.11 16.96 20.32
N ALA A 85 -9.18 18.26 20.02
CA ALA A 85 -9.37 19.36 20.95
C ALA A 85 -9.88 20.58 20.16
N ALA A 86 -9.84 21.78 20.73
CA ALA A 86 -10.51 22.94 20.12
C ALA A 86 -9.83 23.45 18.84
N VAL A 87 -8.50 23.35 18.72
CA VAL A 87 -7.74 23.89 17.58
C VAL A 87 -6.67 22.90 17.10
N ASP A 88 -6.98 21.62 17.26
CA ASP A 88 -6.09 20.50 16.96
C ASP A 88 -6.70 19.64 15.86
N ALA A 89 -5.89 19.23 14.90
CA ALA A 89 -6.29 18.31 13.85
C ALA A 89 -5.17 17.34 13.48
N TYR A 90 -5.55 16.17 12.97
CA TYR A 90 -4.63 15.20 12.37
C TYR A 90 -4.88 15.08 10.87
N ILE A 91 -3.83 15.23 10.05
CA ILE A 91 -3.92 14.96 8.61
C ILE A 91 -3.23 13.63 8.28
N GLY A 92 -3.93 12.75 7.57
CA GLY A 92 -3.34 11.53 7.01
C GLY A 92 -2.76 11.79 5.62
N ALA A 93 -1.60 11.23 5.30
CA ALA A 93 -0.93 11.43 4.03
C ALA A 93 -1.79 11.08 2.79
N THR A 94 -2.66 10.06 2.91
CA THR A 94 -3.51 9.57 1.82
C THR A 94 -4.83 10.33 1.68
N GLN A 95 -5.12 11.28 2.57
CA GLN A 95 -6.37 12.04 2.51
C GLN A 95 -6.37 12.90 1.25
N GLN A 96 -7.37 12.72 0.37
CA GLN A 96 -7.44 13.44 -0.90
C GLN A 96 -8.03 14.83 -0.71
N SER A 97 -7.64 15.74 -1.60
CA SER A 97 -8.27 17.05 -1.73
C SER A 97 -9.70 16.90 -2.24
N THR A 98 -10.62 17.71 -1.73
CA THR A 98 -11.99 17.76 -2.23
C THR A 98 -12.13 18.49 -3.57
N THR A 99 -11.10 19.23 -3.99
CA THR A 99 -11.15 20.07 -5.20
C THR A 99 -10.12 19.69 -6.26
N ARG A 100 -9.11 18.88 -5.90
CA ARG A 100 -7.98 18.49 -6.79
C ARG A 100 -7.83 16.98 -6.98
N GLU A 101 -8.89 16.22 -6.71
CA GLU A 101 -8.95 14.77 -6.91
C GLU A 101 -7.72 14.01 -6.34
N ASP A 102 -7.05 13.18 -7.15
CA ASP A 102 -5.89 12.38 -6.75
C ASP A 102 -4.55 13.11 -6.92
N GLN A 103 -4.54 14.32 -7.49
CA GLN A 103 -3.31 15.09 -7.76
C GLN A 103 -2.76 15.81 -6.52
N TYR A 104 -3.58 15.98 -5.48
CA TYR A 104 -3.20 16.68 -4.25
C TYR A 104 -3.90 16.06 -3.04
N GLY A 105 -3.24 16.07 -1.89
CA GLY A 105 -3.75 15.45 -0.67
C GLY A 105 -2.88 15.72 0.55
N GLY A 106 -3.08 14.97 1.62
CA GLY A 106 -2.44 15.23 2.91
C GLY A 106 -0.92 15.16 2.86
N ALA A 107 -0.36 14.28 2.04
CA ALA A 107 1.09 14.24 1.80
C ALA A 107 1.62 15.55 1.21
N HIS A 108 0.87 16.16 0.29
CA HIS A 108 1.24 17.42 -0.35
C HIS A 108 1.10 18.59 0.62
N VAL A 109 0.06 18.62 1.47
CA VAL A 109 -0.05 19.61 2.56
C VAL A 109 1.14 19.52 3.51
N ILE A 110 1.53 18.31 3.90
CA ILE A 110 2.69 18.07 4.76
C ILE A 110 3.99 18.56 4.09
N GLU A 111 4.22 18.17 2.82
CA GLU A 111 5.40 18.62 2.06
C GLU A 111 5.40 20.14 1.86
N ASP A 112 4.26 20.75 1.58
CA ASP A 112 4.13 22.21 1.39
C ASP A 112 4.47 22.96 2.68
N PHE A 113 3.98 22.52 3.84
CA PHE A 113 4.40 23.08 5.12
C PHE A 113 5.91 22.97 5.35
N ILE A 114 6.49 21.78 5.14
CA ILE A 114 7.94 21.55 5.32
C ILE A 114 8.77 22.36 4.31
N ALA A 115 8.23 22.60 3.11
CA ALA A 115 8.83 23.45 2.09
C ALA A 115 8.74 24.96 2.40
N GLY A 116 8.10 25.35 3.51
CA GLY A 116 7.87 26.74 3.87
C GLY A 116 6.81 27.44 3.03
N LYS A 117 5.94 26.68 2.35
CA LYS A 117 4.80 27.25 1.62
C LYS A 117 3.65 27.55 2.56
N SER A 118 2.83 28.51 2.15
CA SER A 118 1.60 28.84 2.82
C SER A 118 0.51 27.80 2.53
N VAL A 119 -0.28 27.46 3.54
CA VAL A 119 -1.41 26.54 3.47
C VAL A 119 -2.65 27.26 4.02
N GLU A 120 -3.72 27.30 3.23
CA GLU A 120 -5.01 27.84 3.65
C GLU A 120 -5.66 26.88 4.65
N LEU A 121 -5.90 27.37 5.86
CA LEU A 121 -6.75 26.75 6.87
C LEU A 121 -8.17 27.26 6.71
N ARG A 122 -9.13 26.35 6.54
CA ARG A 122 -10.56 26.62 6.66
C ARG A 122 -11.16 25.75 7.76
N ALA A 123 -11.91 26.34 8.67
CA ALA A 123 -12.58 25.57 9.72
C ALA A 123 -14.00 26.07 9.99
N ILE A 124 -14.86 25.12 10.37
CA ILE A 124 -16.25 25.39 10.78
C ILE A 124 -16.51 24.86 12.18
N SER A 125 -17.46 25.51 12.87
CA SER A 125 -17.91 25.20 14.21
C SER A 125 -19.38 25.59 14.35
N ARG A 126 -20.15 24.82 15.13
CA ARG A 126 -21.49 25.26 15.58
C ARG A 126 -21.46 26.50 16.47
N GLY A 127 -20.32 26.78 17.10
CA GLY A 127 -20.15 27.83 18.11
C GLY A 127 -20.72 27.45 19.48
N THR A 128 -20.09 27.93 20.55
CA THR A 128 -20.50 27.73 21.96
C THR A 128 -20.14 28.98 22.78
N ASP A 129 -20.58 29.08 24.03
CA ASP A 129 -20.24 30.23 24.89
C ASP A 129 -18.73 30.41 25.09
N CYS A 130 -17.97 29.30 25.24
CA CYS A 130 -16.51 29.35 25.36
C CYS A 130 -15.78 29.59 24.02
N TYR A 131 -16.45 29.31 22.90
CA TYR A 131 -15.89 29.34 21.55
C TYR A 131 -16.91 29.91 20.58
N PRO A 132 -17.17 31.23 20.61
CA PRO A 132 -18.31 31.81 19.90
C PRO A 132 -18.08 31.88 18.38
N ARG A 133 -16.82 31.84 17.91
CA ARG A 133 -16.51 31.89 16.49
C ARG A 133 -16.99 30.62 15.78
N ARG A 134 -17.75 30.80 14.69
CA ARG A 134 -18.32 29.70 13.89
C ARG A 134 -17.51 29.34 12.65
N THR A 135 -16.75 30.27 12.11
CA THR A 135 -15.95 30.05 10.89
C THR A 135 -14.63 30.79 10.97
N ILE A 136 -13.63 30.25 10.30
CA ILE A 136 -12.36 30.93 10.02
C ILE A 136 -11.79 30.42 8.71
N THR A 137 -11.20 31.35 7.94
CA THR A 137 -10.34 31.07 6.79
C THR A 137 -9.11 31.95 6.94
N THR A 138 -7.92 31.37 6.89
CA THR A 138 -6.65 32.08 7.03
C THR A 138 -5.52 31.27 6.43
N ASP A 139 -4.46 31.94 6.02
CA ASP A 139 -3.23 31.30 5.56
C ASP A 139 -2.26 31.07 6.72
N LEU A 140 -1.60 29.92 6.74
CA LEU A 140 -0.62 29.54 7.77
C LEU A 140 0.69 29.06 7.13
N LEU A 141 1.81 29.47 7.70
CA LEU A 141 3.11 28.85 7.52
C LEU A 141 3.36 27.83 8.64
N LEU A 142 4.26 26.87 8.40
CA LEU A 142 4.64 25.86 9.40
C LEU A 142 5.18 26.51 10.70
N GLU A 143 5.89 27.63 10.59
CA GLU A 143 6.40 28.39 11.73
C GLU A 143 5.30 29.06 12.57
N ASN A 144 4.11 29.32 12.00
CA ASN A 144 3.00 29.92 12.71
C ASN A 144 2.25 28.91 13.61
N LEU A 145 2.40 27.61 13.35
CA LEU A 145 1.75 26.57 14.14
C LEU A 145 2.39 26.47 15.52
N ASN A 146 1.61 26.27 16.59
CA ASN A 146 2.19 26.02 17.91
C ASN A 146 2.96 24.70 17.92
N GLN A 147 2.36 23.66 17.32
CA GLN A 147 2.92 22.31 17.22
C GLN A 147 2.63 21.73 15.83
N ALA A 148 3.60 20.99 15.30
CA ALA A 148 3.49 20.22 14.07
C ALA A 148 4.29 18.92 14.25
N ILE A 149 3.59 17.84 14.61
CA ILE A 149 4.20 16.58 15.05
C ILE A 149 3.85 15.51 14.02
N MET A 150 4.84 15.01 13.29
CA MET A 150 4.66 13.84 12.44
C MET A 150 4.46 12.65 13.35
N CYS A 151 3.37 11.91 13.18
CA CYS A 151 3.08 10.70 13.95
C CYS A 151 2.56 9.64 13.00
N ASN A 152 3.43 8.69 12.68
CA ASN A 152 3.19 7.71 11.65
C ASN A 152 2.88 6.37 12.31
N PRO A 153 1.67 5.81 12.11
CA PRO A 153 1.29 4.54 12.71
C PRO A 153 2.11 3.37 12.20
N ARG A 154 2.67 3.42 10.98
CA ARG A 154 3.47 2.34 10.40
C ARG A 154 4.51 2.89 9.39
N ASN A 155 5.78 2.62 9.63
CA ASN A 155 6.89 2.83 8.72
C ASN A 155 7.89 1.67 8.82
N GLY A 156 8.92 1.68 7.97
CA GLY A 156 10.07 0.80 8.11
C GLY A 156 9.73 -0.69 8.02
N TYR A 157 8.80 -1.09 7.16
CA TYR A 157 8.40 -2.50 6.98
C TYR A 157 9.61 -3.43 6.84
N GLN A 158 9.62 -4.54 7.60
CA GLN A 158 10.73 -5.49 7.68
C GLN A 158 11.12 -6.07 6.33
N ARG A 159 10.10 -6.55 5.63
CA ARG A 159 10.15 -6.86 4.21
C ARG A 159 8.76 -6.58 3.65
N TYR A 160 8.69 -6.48 2.33
CA TYR A 160 7.46 -6.25 1.62
C TYR A 160 7.38 -7.23 0.46
N ASN A 161 6.18 -7.72 0.17
CA ASN A 161 5.98 -8.63 -0.95
C ASN A 161 6.28 -7.94 -2.28
N ALA A 162 6.79 -8.71 -3.23
CA ALA A 162 6.77 -8.31 -4.63
C ALA A 162 5.36 -8.50 -5.18
N ALA A 163 4.99 -7.72 -6.19
CA ALA A 163 3.66 -7.69 -6.76
C ALA A 163 3.72 -7.97 -8.26
N SER A 164 2.81 -8.82 -8.73
CA SER A 164 2.55 -9.03 -10.16
C SER A 164 1.04 -9.19 -10.39
N ASN A 165 0.63 -9.42 -11.63
CA ASN A 165 -0.77 -9.41 -12.04
C ASN A 165 -1.06 -10.44 -13.14
N SER A 166 -1.82 -11.47 -12.80
CA SER A 166 -2.23 -12.53 -13.73
C SER A 166 -3.34 -12.12 -14.71
N THR A 167 -4.05 -11.03 -14.46
CA THR A 167 -5.23 -10.65 -15.25
C THR A 167 -4.86 -10.06 -16.60
N GLU A 168 -5.82 -10.04 -17.53
CA GLU A 168 -5.64 -9.44 -18.87
C GLU A 168 -5.68 -7.91 -18.91
N ARG A 169 -5.79 -7.25 -17.73
CA ARG A 169 -5.91 -5.80 -17.64
C ARG A 169 -4.81 -5.22 -16.77
N VAL A 170 -4.47 -3.96 -17.02
CA VAL A 170 -3.58 -3.20 -16.14
C VAL A 170 -4.27 -3.00 -14.78
N LEU A 171 -3.51 -3.19 -13.70
CA LEU A 171 -3.93 -2.83 -12.35
C LEU A 171 -3.18 -1.59 -11.87
N HIS A 172 -3.93 -0.66 -11.28
CA HIS A 172 -3.39 0.53 -10.61
C HIS A 172 -3.44 0.28 -9.10
N THR A 173 -2.28 0.18 -8.47
CA THR A 173 -2.17 -0.25 -7.07
C THR A 173 -1.18 0.64 -6.30
N TYR A 174 -1.12 0.48 -4.98
CA TYR A 174 -0.04 1.06 -4.17
C TYR A 174 1.34 0.46 -4.49
N MET A 175 1.36 -0.71 -5.14
CA MET A 175 2.57 -1.30 -5.71
C MET A 175 2.87 -0.75 -7.11
N GLY A 176 2.27 0.37 -7.49
CA GLY A 176 2.42 0.96 -8.82
C GLY A 176 1.54 0.28 -9.87
N MET A 177 1.87 0.52 -11.13
CA MET A 177 1.19 -0.07 -12.27
C MET A 177 1.67 -1.51 -12.48
N LEU A 178 0.75 -2.46 -12.44
CA LEU A 178 1.02 -3.87 -12.75
C LEU A 178 0.43 -4.20 -14.11
N LEU A 179 1.28 -4.66 -15.02
CA LEU A 179 0.94 -4.97 -16.41
C LEU A 179 0.17 -6.31 -16.48
N PRO A 180 -0.67 -6.50 -17.50
CA PRO A 180 -1.37 -7.75 -17.72
C PRO A 180 -0.44 -8.96 -17.80
N SER A 181 -0.97 -10.15 -17.51
CA SER A 181 -0.33 -11.44 -17.81
C SER A 181 1.12 -11.55 -17.29
N PHE A 182 1.35 -11.08 -16.06
CA PHE A 182 2.65 -11.04 -15.40
C PHE A 182 3.71 -10.15 -16.10
N GLY A 183 3.29 -9.18 -16.92
CA GLY A 183 4.21 -8.37 -17.72
C GLY A 183 5.22 -7.51 -16.93
N ASN A 184 5.07 -7.38 -15.61
CA ASN A 184 6.10 -6.82 -14.72
C ASN A 184 5.99 -7.36 -13.29
N VAL A 185 7.06 -7.12 -12.52
CA VAL A 185 7.08 -7.26 -11.07
C VAL A 185 7.50 -5.93 -10.44
N THR A 186 6.76 -5.47 -9.45
CA THR A 186 7.18 -4.31 -8.65
C THR A 186 7.44 -4.73 -7.21
N TYR A 187 8.35 -4.04 -6.53
CA TYR A 187 8.68 -4.32 -5.13
C TYR A 187 9.00 -3.04 -4.36
N SER A 188 8.95 -3.10 -3.04
CA SER A 188 9.26 -1.96 -2.16
C SER A 188 10.14 -2.43 -1.00
N GLY A 189 11.09 -1.59 -0.61
CA GLY A 189 12.04 -1.85 0.46
C GLY A 189 13.49 -1.55 0.06
N ALA A 190 14.34 -1.38 1.08
CA ALA A 190 15.75 -1.02 0.91
C ALA A 190 16.71 -2.23 0.89
N GLY A 191 16.19 -3.46 1.02
CA GLY A 191 17.00 -4.67 1.13
C GLY A 191 17.91 -4.62 2.36
N LEU A 192 19.19 -4.89 2.17
CA LEU A 192 20.21 -4.89 3.22
C LEU A 192 20.28 -3.59 4.05
N LEU A 193 19.86 -2.44 3.51
CA LEU A 193 19.85 -1.16 4.24
C LEU A 193 18.66 -1.03 5.21
N ASN A 194 17.67 -1.92 5.14
CA ASN A 194 16.46 -1.81 5.95
C ASN A 194 16.76 -1.97 7.46
N PRO A 195 16.24 -1.08 8.33
CA PRO A 195 16.46 -1.17 9.77
C PRO A 195 16.12 -2.53 10.39
N ILE A 196 14.93 -3.07 10.11
CA ILE A 196 14.45 -4.31 10.74
C ILE A 196 15.11 -5.55 10.11
N SER A 197 15.54 -5.49 8.85
CA SER A 197 16.36 -6.58 8.28
C SER A 197 17.67 -6.77 9.05
N ASN A 198 18.20 -5.71 9.66
CA ASN A 198 19.43 -5.73 10.46
C ASN A 198 19.19 -6.02 11.97
N ASP A 199 17.93 -5.98 12.42
CA ASP A 199 17.50 -6.37 13.78
C ASP A 199 16.18 -7.17 13.73
N PRO A 200 16.17 -8.37 13.09
CA PRO A 200 14.93 -9.10 12.82
C PRO A 200 14.22 -9.62 14.08
N GLY A 201 14.95 -9.72 15.19
CA GLY A 201 14.43 -10.13 16.50
C GLY A 201 14.02 -8.96 17.41
N PHE A 202 14.10 -7.71 16.93
CA PHE A 202 13.79 -6.50 17.71
C PHE A 202 14.58 -6.42 19.04
N ARG A 203 15.87 -6.76 18.99
CA ARG A 203 16.78 -6.70 20.14
C ARG A 203 17.11 -5.25 20.50
N PHE A 204 17.17 -4.37 19.50
CA PHE A 204 17.60 -2.98 19.59
C PHE A 204 16.54 -1.99 19.13
N ILE A 205 15.59 -2.39 18.30
CA ILE A 205 14.52 -1.54 17.81
C ILE A 205 13.26 -1.69 18.67
N GLY A 206 12.72 -0.58 19.19
CA GLY A 206 11.50 -0.55 19.99
C GLY A 206 11.22 0.85 20.54
N SER A 207 10.21 0.98 21.42
CA SER A 207 9.81 2.30 21.93
C SER A 207 10.95 2.99 22.69
N GLY A 208 11.16 4.27 22.43
CA GLY A 208 12.19 5.10 23.06
C GLY A 208 13.55 5.08 22.36
N VAL A 209 13.66 4.37 21.23
CA VAL A 209 14.88 4.35 20.40
C VAL A 209 14.86 5.57 19.47
N PRO A 210 15.90 6.42 19.48
CA PRO A 210 16.00 7.55 18.58
C PRO A 210 16.20 7.07 17.14
N CYS A 211 15.66 7.81 16.20
CA CYS A 211 15.80 7.51 14.78
C CYS A 211 16.01 8.77 13.95
N PHE A 212 16.53 8.60 12.74
CA PHE A 212 16.41 9.60 11.69
C PHE A 212 15.01 9.51 11.10
N LEU A 213 14.25 10.60 11.08
CA LEU A 213 12.92 10.66 10.47
C LEU A 213 12.77 11.96 9.67
N GLY A 214 12.65 11.85 8.35
CA GLY A 214 12.35 13.01 7.51
C GLY A 214 13.42 14.11 7.53
N GLY A 215 14.68 13.80 7.84
CA GLY A 215 15.75 14.80 8.00
C GLY A 215 15.89 15.36 9.41
N ALA A 216 15.03 14.95 10.33
CA ALA A 216 15.04 15.36 11.74
C ALA A 216 15.34 14.18 12.68
N GLU A 217 15.67 14.50 13.93
CA GLU A 217 15.65 13.52 15.01
C GLU A 217 14.19 13.15 15.33
N GLY A 218 13.91 11.86 15.29
CA GLY A 218 12.63 11.26 15.64
C GLY A 218 12.81 10.15 16.67
N MET A 219 11.71 9.47 16.97
CA MET A 219 11.66 8.41 17.96
C MET A 219 10.77 7.27 17.48
N VAL A 220 11.21 6.03 17.67
CA VAL A 220 10.32 4.87 17.61
C VAL A 220 9.46 4.87 18.86
N ILE A 221 8.14 4.84 18.71
CA ILE A 221 7.18 4.85 19.83
C ILE A 221 6.38 3.56 19.96
N GLY A 222 6.53 2.64 19.01
CA GLY A 222 5.97 1.29 19.09
C GLY A 222 6.16 0.51 17.80
N GLU A 223 5.52 -0.65 17.70
CA GLU A 223 5.54 -1.52 16.53
C GLU A 223 4.57 -1.09 15.42
N GLY A 224 3.55 -0.30 15.75
CA GLY A 224 2.56 0.16 14.78
C GLY A 224 1.36 -0.75 14.57
N THR A 225 0.35 -0.23 13.88
CA THR A 225 -1.03 -0.75 13.95
C THR A 225 -1.28 -2.05 13.19
N GLN A 226 -0.38 -2.45 12.28
CA GLN A 226 -0.45 -3.71 11.53
C GLN A 226 0.83 -4.54 11.64
N ALA A 227 1.61 -4.33 12.70
CA ALA A 227 2.82 -5.09 12.93
C ALA A 227 2.48 -6.60 13.00
N SER A 228 3.15 -7.38 12.16
CA SER A 228 3.10 -8.84 12.21
C SER A 228 4.50 -9.46 12.06
N PRO A 229 5.44 -9.17 12.99
CA PRO A 229 6.79 -9.72 12.98
C PRO A 229 6.89 -11.23 12.76
N ALA A 230 6.00 -12.02 13.35
CA ALA A 230 6.04 -13.49 13.21
C ALA A 230 5.70 -13.99 11.80
N ALA A 231 5.18 -13.11 10.93
CA ALA A 231 4.99 -13.38 9.50
C ALA A 231 6.06 -12.69 8.62
N GLY A 232 7.03 -12.00 9.24
CA GLY A 232 8.03 -11.18 8.58
C GLY A 232 7.50 -9.82 8.09
N PHE A 233 6.41 -9.33 8.68
CA PHE A 233 5.83 -8.01 8.37
C PHE A 233 5.88 -7.11 9.61
N GLY A 234 7.03 -7.08 10.28
CA GLY A 234 7.29 -6.08 11.31
C GLY A 234 7.19 -4.66 10.75
N THR A 235 6.70 -3.73 11.56
CA THR A 235 6.63 -2.29 11.25
C THR A 235 7.08 -1.48 12.45
N LEU A 236 7.19 -0.17 12.29
CA LEU A 236 7.53 0.78 13.34
C LEU A 236 6.54 1.93 13.36
N MET A 237 6.03 2.26 14.54
CA MET A 237 5.36 3.53 14.79
C MET A 237 6.44 4.55 15.17
N VAL A 238 6.48 5.68 14.47
CA VAL A 238 7.51 6.71 14.66
C VAL A 238 6.90 8.09 14.80
N THR A 239 7.58 8.96 15.54
CA THR A 239 7.18 10.36 15.71
C THR A 239 8.38 11.29 15.56
N GLY A 240 8.14 12.54 15.14
CA GLY A 240 9.17 13.55 14.99
C GLY A 240 8.60 14.96 14.81
N ASP A 241 9.43 15.97 15.05
CA ASP A 241 9.07 17.38 14.90
C ASP A 241 9.15 17.80 13.43
N MET A 242 8.01 18.10 12.81
CA MET A 242 7.93 18.50 11.40
C MET A 242 8.65 19.81 11.13
N LYS A 243 8.78 20.70 12.12
CA LYS A 243 9.48 21.98 11.97
C LYS A 243 10.98 21.82 11.72
N LYS A 244 11.53 20.63 12.00
CA LYS A 244 12.94 20.29 11.79
C LYS A 244 13.16 19.37 10.58
N MET A 245 12.09 18.99 9.89
CA MET A 245 12.17 18.07 8.74
C MET A 245 12.58 18.79 7.46
N ASN A 246 12.96 18.01 6.46
CA ASN A 246 13.42 18.49 5.16
C ASN A 246 12.70 17.73 4.04
N THR A 247 12.29 18.46 2.99
CA THR A 247 11.64 17.89 1.81
C THR A 247 12.54 16.95 1.02
N GLU A 248 13.85 16.94 1.23
CA GLU A 248 14.74 15.90 0.69
C GLU A 248 14.41 14.49 1.20
N TYR A 249 13.79 14.41 2.38
CA TYR A 249 13.45 13.17 3.08
C TYR A 249 11.94 12.97 3.29
N ILE A 250 11.13 13.99 2.99
CA ILE A 250 9.67 13.94 2.97
C ILE A 250 9.19 14.43 1.61
N ARG A 251 8.65 13.54 0.78
CA ARG A 251 8.15 13.88 -0.56
C ARG A 251 6.73 13.39 -0.74
N ALA A 252 5.81 14.26 -1.15
CA ALA A 252 4.52 13.80 -1.62
C ALA A 252 4.67 13.12 -2.99
N ALA A 253 3.78 12.18 -3.26
CA ALA A 253 3.67 11.54 -4.55
C ALA A 253 2.21 11.16 -4.82
N THR A 254 1.86 11.08 -6.10
CA THR A 254 0.59 10.50 -6.55
C THR A 254 0.87 9.26 -7.38
N MET A 255 0.23 8.15 -7.03
CA MET A 255 0.24 6.92 -7.81
C MET A 255 -1.02 6.89 -8.67
N HIS A 256 -0.85 7.01 -9.98
CA HIS A 256 -1.96 7.07 -10.94
C HIS A 256 -2.96 5.92 -10.75
N GLY A 257 -4.23 6.26 -10.53
CA GLY A 257 -5.32 5.31 -10.32
C GLY A 257 -5.36 4.64 -8.94
N TYR A 258 -4.44 4.99 -8.04
CA TYR A 258 -4.44 4.56 -6.64
C TYR A 258 -4.66 5.73 -5.68
N GLY A 259 -3.93 6.83 -5.85
CA GLY A 259 -4.08 8.05 -5.06
C GLY A 259 -2.78 8.61 -4.48
N VAL A 260 -2.94 9.51 -3.51
CA VAL A 260 -1.86 10.24 -2.84
C VAL A 260 -1.12 9.34 -1.85
N THR A 261 0.20 9.47 -1.81
CA THR A 261 1.10 8.80 -0.87
C THR A 261 2.27 9.71 -0.52
N MET A 262 3.10 9.30 0.44
CA MET A 262 4.26 10.05 0.89
C MET A 262 5.49 9.16 0.96
N TYR A 263 6.60 9.63 0.42
CA TYR A 263 7.90 9.02 0.62
C TYR A 263 8.57 9.58 1.86
N VAL A 264 9.03 8.69 2.73
CA VAL A 264 9.59 9.05 4.03
C VAL A 264 10.97 8.40 4.21
N GLY A 265 11.96 9.21 4.53
CA GLY A 265 13.28 8.77 4.99
C GLY A 265 13.24 8.34 6.45
N LEU A 266 13.64 7.10 6.73
CA LEU A 266 13.74 6.54 8.08
C LEU A 266 15.05 5.77 8.24
N GLY A 267 15.80 6.02 9.29
CA GLY A 267 17.04 5.29 9.61
C GLY A 267 17.15 5.04 11.11
N ILE A 268 17.72 3.89 11.49
CA ILE A 268 17.91 3.52 12.90
C ILE A 268 19.35 3.07 13.13
N PRO A 269 20.04 3.61 14.16
CA PRO A 269 21.36 3.15 14.53
C PRO A 269 21.25 1.87 15.36
N ILE A 270 22.02 0.84 15.00
CA ILE A 270 22.08 -0.45 15.69
C ILE A 270 23.42 -0.56 16.40
N PRO A 271 23.45 -0.57 17.75
CA PRO A 271 24.69 -0.70 18.51
C PRO A 271 25.22 -2.13 18.45
N VAL A 272 26.48 -2.32 18.06
CA VAL A 272 27.09 -3.65 17.92
C VAL A 272 27.61 -4.12 19.27
N LEU A 273 26.80 -4.90 19.99
CA LEU A 273 27.13 -5.34 21.36
C LEU A 273 27.81 -6.72 21.42
N ASP A 274 27.53 -7.57 20.44
CA ASP A 274 27.96 -8.97 20.40
C ASP A 274 27.98 -9.53 18.98
N VAL A 275 28.52 -10.74 18.84
CA VAL A 275 28.64 -11.47 17.56
C VAL A 275 27.29 -11.71 16.90
N GLU A 276 26.23 -11.92 17.69
CA GLU A 276 24.88 -12.10 17.14
C GLU A 276 24.41 -10.82 16.42
N THR A 277 24.75 -9.65 16.97
CA THR A 277 24.48 -8.35 16.32
C THR A 277 25.30 -8.18 15.06
N VAL A 278 26.57 -8.60 15.05
CA VAL A 278 27.42 -8.60 13.85
C VAL A 278 26.78 -9.46 12.75
N ARG A 279 26.30 -10.66 13.09
CA ARG A 279 25.62 -11.55 12.13
C ARG A 279 24.34 -10.94 11.57
N SER A 280 23.51 -10.33 12.42
CA SER A 280 22.25 -9.73 11.96
C SER A 280 22.46 -8.49 11.10
N THR A 281 23.52 -7.71 11.38
CA THR A 281 23.85 -6.48 10.65
C THR A 281 24.71 -6.70 9.39
N ALA A 282 25.22 -7.92 9.18
CA ALA A 282 25.96 -8.33 7.99
C ALA A 282 25.09 -9.02 6.93
N VAL A 283 23.76 -8.88 7.04
CA VAL A 283 22.78 -9.43 6.09
C VAL A 283 23.01 -8.88 4.68
N LYS A 284 22.92 -9.75 3.67
CA LYS A 284 23.03 -9.36 2.26
C LYS A 284 21.67 -9.43 1.58
N ASP A 285 21.56 -8.79 0.42
CA ASP A 285 20.33 -8.85 -0.38
C ASP A 285 19.95 -10.27 -0.82
N GLU A 286 20.91 -11.19 -0.94
CA GLU A 286 20.68 -12.60 -1.28
C GLU A 286 20.02 -13.40 -0.14
N ASP A 287 20.13 -12.90 1.10
CA ASP A 287 19.57 -13.52 2.31
C ASP A 287 18.11 -13.10 2.56
N ILE A 288 17.66 -12.02 1.91
CA ILE A 288 16.35 -11.40 2.20
C ILE A 288 15.32 -11.90 1.18
N TRP A 289 14.59 -12.95 1.55
CA TRP A 289 13.56 -13.57 0.72
C TRP A 289 12.16 -12.97 0.92
N VAL A 290 11.45 -12.77 -0.19
CA VAL A 290 10.06 -12.28 -0.27
C VAL A 290 9.22 -13.13 -1.22
N ASP A 291 7.91 -13.10 -1.02
CA ASP A 291 6.95 -13.72 -1.92
C ASP A 291 6.58 -12.76 -3.06
N ILE A 292 6.43 -13.31 -4.27
CA ILE A 292 5.75 -12.61 -5.37
C ILE A 292 4.26 -12.94 -5.27
N ILE A 293 3.45 -11.91 -5.08
CA ILE A 293 2.01 -12.03 -4.87
C ILE A 293 1.27 -11.58 -6.12
N ASP A 294 0.27 -12.35 -6.52
CA ASP A 294 -0.61 -11.99 -7.63
C ASP A 294 -1.76 -11.08 -7.16
N TYR A 295 -1.70 -9.81 -7.56
CA TYR A 295 -2.73 -8.79 -7.29
C TYR A 295 -3.93 -8.90 -8.23
N GLY A 296 -3.84 -9.76 -9.25
CA GLY A 296 -4.96 -10.12 -10.12
C GLY A 296 -6.14 -10.73 -9.38
N VAL A 297 -5.87 -11.39 -8.25
CA VAL A 297 -6.89 -11.99 -7.39
C VAL A 297 -7.40 -10.95 -6.37
N PRO A 298 -8.68 -10.53 -6.42
CA PRO A 298 -9.24 -9.51 -5.54
C PRO A 298 -9.62 -10.09 -4.17
N ALA A 299 -8.68 -10.78 -3.52
CA ALA A 299 -8.82 -11.34 -2.19
C ALA A 299 -7.79 -10.71 -1.23
N ARG A 300 -8.07 -10.79 0.08
CA ARG A 300 -7.08 -10.45 1.11
C ARG A 300 -5.90 -11.42 1.06
N ASP A 301 -6.21 -12.72 1.04
CA ASP A 301 -5.23 -13.80 1.00
C ASP A 301 -4.99 -14.14 -0.48
N ARG A 302 -4.04 -13.43 -1.07
CA ARG A 302 -3.66 -13.56 -2.48
C ARG A 302 -2.68 -14.72 -2.67
N PRO A 303 -2.71 -15.42 -3.82
CA PRO A 303 -1.79 -16.51 -4.07
C PRO A 303 -0.36 -16.00 -4.28
N THR A 304 0.59 -16.78 -3.79
CA THR A 304 2.02 -16.61 -4.08
C THR A 304 2.36 -17.33 -5.38
N ILE A 305 2.99 -16.64 -6.33
CA ILE A 305 3.43 -17.22 -7.61
C ILE A 305 4.88 -17.71 -7.56
N GLY A 306 5.66 -17.25 -6.58
CA GLY A 306 7.05 -17.66 -6.40
C GLY A 306 7.73 -16.92 -5.26
N LYS A 307 9.00 -17.28 -4.99
CA LYS A 307 9.86 -16.61 -4.02
C LYS A 307 11.10 -16.06 -4.70
N VAL A 308 11.50 -14.87 -4.29
CA VAL A 308 12.71 -14.18 -4.79
C VAL A 308 13.42 -13.50 -3.64
N ASN A 309 14.73 -13.26 -3.80
CA ASN A 309 15.49 -12.43 -2.87
C ASN A 309 15.72 -11.02 -3.43
N TYR A 310 16.22 -10.11 -2.58
CA TYR A 310 16.46 -8.73 -2.99
C TYR A 310 17.58 -8.60 -4.03
N ALA A 311 18.54 -9.53 -4.07
CA ALA A 311 19.61 -9.50 -5.07
C ALA A 311 19.04 -9.71 -6.48
N MET A 312 18.16 -10.71 -6.64
CA MET A 312 17.42 -10.96 -7.87
C MET A 312 16.52 -9.77 -8.25
N LEU A 313 15.77 -9.22 -7.27
CA LEU A 313 14.91 -8.05 -7.53
C LEU A 313 15.72 -6.82 -8.00
N LYS A 314 16.90 -6.59 -7.42
CA LYS A 314 17.80 -5.48 -7.77
C LYS A 314 18.52 -5.69 -9.11
N ALA A 315 18.63 -6.94 -9.60
CA ALA A 315 19.19 -7.23 -10.92
C ALA A 315 18.32 -6.69 -12.08
N GLY A 316 17.06 -6.35 -11.83
CA GLY A 316 16.19 -5.65 -12.77
C GLY A 316 15.31 -6.55 -13.65
N HIS A 317 15.49 -7.87 -13.58
CA HIS A 317 14.74 -8.86 -14.36
C HIS A 317 14.61 -10.18 -13.59
N LEU A 318 13.55 -10.93 -13.87
CA LEU A 318 13.25 -12.27 -13.34
C LEU A 318 12.67 -13.13 -14.45
N GLU A 319 12.69 -14.46 -14.28
CA GLU A 319 11.96 -15.36 -15.16
C GLU A 319 10.63 -15.76 -14.49
N ILE A 320 9.51 -15.57 -15.21
CA ILE A 320 8.17 -16.03 -14.80
C ILE A 320 7.54 -16.76 -15.98
N ASN A 321 7.10 -18.00 -15.77
CA ASN A 321 6.50 -18.85 -16.81
C ASN A 321 7.37 -19.02 -18.08
N GLY A 322 8.69 -19.00 -17.94
CA GLY A 322 9.63 -19.10 -19.07
C GLY A 322 9.82 -17.80 -19.86
N GLU A 323 9.25 -16.67 -19.40
CA GLU A 323 9.43 -15.35 -19.99
C GLU A 323 10.23 -14.43 -19.05
N GLU A 324 11.08 -13.58 -19.64
CA GLU A 324 11.82 -12.56 -18.90
C GLU A 324 10.90 -11.38 -18.56
N VAL A 325 10.79 -11.06 -17.27
CA VAL A 325 9.91 -10.04 -16.71
C VAL A 325 10.73 -9.00 -15.97
N ARG A 326 10.51 -7.72 -16.29
CA ARG A 326 11.20 -6.60 -15.65
C ARG A 326 10.76 -6.42 -14.19
N THR A 327 11.74 -6.22 -13.31
CA THR A 327 11.49 -5.80 -11.92
C THR A 327 11.65 -4.28 -11.76
N SER A 328 10.89 -3.67 -10.86
CA SER A 328 11.02 -2.24 -10.57
C SER A 328 10.81 -1.93 -9.09
N SER A 329 11.74 -1.20 -8.49
CA SER A 329 11.62 -0.75 -7.11
C SER A 329 10.76 0.50 -7.00
N LEU A 330 9.86 0.50 -6.02
CA LEU A 330 9.15 1.69 -5.56
C LEU A 330 9.91 2.47 -4.50
N SER A 331 11.02 1.94 -3.98
CA SER A 331 11.89 2.64 -3.03
C SER A 331 13.08 3.27 -3.75
N SER A 332 13.55 4.40 -3.26
CA SER A 332 14.79 4.99 -3.78
C SER A 332 15.98 4.50 -2.95
N LEU A 333 16.70 3.52 -3.48
CA LEU A 333 17.93 3.01 -2.85
C LEU A 333 18.98 4.11 -2.69
N ARG A 334 19.07 5.04 -3.64
CA ARG A 334 19.94 6.22 -3.55
C ARG A 334 19.60 7.09 -2.33
N ARG A 335 18.32 7.37 -2.09
CA ARG A 335 17.89 8.15 -0.92
C ARG A 335 18.03 7.34 0.37
N ALA A 336 17.78 6.03 0.35
CA ALA A 336 17.99 5.15 1.50
C ALA A 336 19.45 5.12 1.96
N ARG A 337 20.41 5.04 1.02
CA ARG A 337 21.85 5.20 1.31
C ARG A 337 22.14 6.55 1.96
N ARG A 338 21.60 7.63 1.40
CA ARG A 338 21.78 8.97 1.95
C ARG A 338 21.24 9.10 3.38
N VAL A 339 20.12 8.46 3.70
CA VAL A 339 19.60 8.38 5.08
C VAL A 339 20.60 7.67 6.01
N ALA A 340 21.15 6.52 5.60
CA ALA A 340 22.13 5.80 6.40
C ALA A 340 23.40 6.63 6.62
N GLU A 341 23.91 7.29 5.57
CA GLU A 341 25.10 8.15 5.65
C GLU A 341 24.88 9.40 6.52
N GLU A 342 23.74 10.08 6.40
CA GLU A 342 23.45 11.23 7.27
C GLU A 342 23.30 10.80 8.74
N LEU A 343 22.67 9.66 8.98
CA LEU A 343 22.59 9.09 10.32
C LEU A 343 23.98 8.71 10.85
N LYS A 344 24.85 8.13 10.02
CA LYS A 344 26.26 7.85 10.36
C LYS A 344 26.95 9.13 10.83
N GLY A 345 26.85 10.21 10.05
CA GLY A 345 27.40 11.52 10.43
C GLY A 345 26.83 12.07 11.74
N TRP A 346 25.54 11.85 12.05
CA TRP A 346 24.94 12.30 13.32
C TRP A 346 25.47 11.53 14.52
N ILE A 347 25.74 10.23 14.36
CA ILE A 347 26.34 9.42 15.43
C ILE A 347 27.81 9.82 15.60
N GLU A 348 28.59 9.93 14.52
CA GLU A 348 30.01 10.32 14.57
C GLU A 348 30.22 11.71 15.19
N SER A 349 29.32 12.66 14.92
CA SER A 349 29.38 14.01 15.49
C SER A 349 28.83 14.11 16.92
N GLY A 350 28.37 13.02 17.52
CA GLY A 350 27.71 13.02 18.83
C GLY A 350 26.36 13.73 18.88
N LYS A 351 25.75 14.04 17.73
CA LYS A 351 24.40 14.65 17.65
C LYS A 351 23.32 13.68 18.16
N MET A 352 23.54 12.38 18.01
CA MET A 352 22.64 11.34 18.47
C MET A 352 23.40 10.25 19.21
N ALA A 353 22.87 9.83 20.36
CA ALA A 353 23.35 8.68 21.11
C ALA A 353 22.54 7.42 20.77
N VAL A 354 23.10 6.25 21.07
CA VAL A 354 22.38 4.97 20.95
C VAL A 354 21.78 4.54 22.29
N CYS A 355 20.65 3.85 22.27
CA CYS A 355 20.03 3.32 23.48
C CYS A 355 19.37 1.95 23.23
N LEU A 356 18.99 1.28 24.31
CA LEU A 356 18.10 0.13 24.24
C LEU A 356 16.64 0.60 24.31
N PRO A 357 15.71 -0.17 23.72
CA PRO A 357 14.31 0.18 23.79
C PRO A 357 13.80 0.11 25.23
N THR A 358 13.03 1.11 25.61
CA THR A 358 12.28 1.14 26.88
C THR A 358 11.12 0.15 26.88
N ARG A 359 10.58 -0.17 25.69
CA ARG A 359 9.62 -1.24 25.47
C ARG A 359 9.99 -2.00 24.21
N ARG A 360 10.18 -3.31 24.35
CA ARG A 360 10.50 -4.20 23.24
C ARG A 360 9.27 -4.47 22.38
N ILE A 361 9.50 -4.67 21.09
CA ILE A 361 8.52 -5.18 20.14
C ILE A 361 8.49 -6.71 20.28
N ASP A 362 7.31 -7.32 20.24
CA ASP A 362 7.17 -8.77 20.33
C ASP A 362 7.41 -9.41 18.94
N PRO A 363 8.52 -10.16 18.72
CA PRO A 363 8.77 -10.83 17.45
C PRO A 363 7.75 -11.95 17.16
N GLY A 364 7.03 -12.44 18.17
CA GLY A 364 5.97 -13.45 18.04
C GLY A 364 4.61 -12.90 17.61
N ARG A 365 4.44 -11.56 17.58
CA ARG A 365 3.14 -10.93 17.29
C ARG A 365 2.69 -11.18 15.85
N ARG A 366 1.38 -11.47 15.70
CA ARG A 366 0.68 -11.55 14.41
C ARG A 366 -0.47 -10.57 14.35
N ALA A 367 -0.63 -9.90 13.21
CA ALA A 367 -1.82 -9.11 12.93
C ALA A 367 -2.96 -10.04 12.50
N ALA A 368 -4.11 -9.90 13.16
CA ALA A 368 -5.32 -10.62 12.78
C ALA A 368 -6.08 -9.84 11.70
N PRO A 369 -6.74 -10.53 10.76
CA PRO A 369 -7.68 -9.86 9.86
C PRO A 369 -8.88 -9.30 10.62
N MET A 370 -9.62 -8.39 9.96
CA MET A 370 -10.90 -7.91 10.47
C MET A 370 -11.86 -9.09 10.69
N ARG A 371 -12.47 -9.13 11.89
CA ARG A 371 -13.57 -10.05 12.17
C ARG A 371 -14.85 -9.50 11.56
N GLU A 372 -15.27 -10.09 10.45
CA GLU A 372 -16.55 -9.78 9.82
C GLU A 372 -17.65 -10.62 10.49
N THR A 373 -18.61 -9.95 11.14
CA THR A 373 -19.80 -10.63 11.71
C THR A 373 -20.85 -10.95 10.65
N VAL A 374 -20.75 -10.31 9.49
CA VAL A 374 -21.62 -10.48 8.35
C VAL A 374 -20.74 -10.38 7.10
N GLN A 375 -20.74 -11.44 6.28
CA GLN A 375 -20.04 -11.42 5.00
C GLN A 375 -20.99 -10.92 3.90
N GLY A 376 -20.43 -10.22 2.92
CA GLY A 376 -21.15 -9.94 1.67
C GLY A 376 -21.47 -11.25 0.94
N PRO A 377 -22.60 -11.31 0.21
CA PRO A 377 -22.94 -12.50 -0.56
C PRO A 377 -21.95 -12.70 -1.72
N ARG A 378 -21.74 -13.95 -2.08
CA ARG A 378 -21.00 -14.35 -3.28
C ARG A 378 -21.92 -14.49 -4.48
N VAL A 379 -21.35 -14.40 -5.68
CA VAL A 379 -22.09 -14.55 -6.94
C VAL A 379 -22.88 -15.87 -6.97
N LEU A 380 -22.31 -16.98 -6.46
CA LEU A 380 -22.98 -18.29 -6.41
C LEU A 380 -24.31 -18.30 -5.64
N GLU A 381 -24.51 -17.36 -4.72
CA GLU A 381 -25.70 -17.25 -3.88
C GLU A 381 -26.87 -16.58 -4.62
N ILE A 382 -26.58 -15.76 -5.62
CA ILE A 382 -27.61 -14.97 -6.33
C ILE A 382 -27.69 -15.26 -7.83
N MET A 383 -26.65 -15.82 -8.45
CA MET A 383 -26.62 -16.14 -9.88
C MET A 383 -27.74 -17.11 -10.28
N ASP A 384 -28.24 -17.00 -11.52
CA ASP A 384 -29.06 -18.05 -12.11
C ASP A 384 -28.15 -19.18 -12.61
N ARG A 385 -28.40 -20.40 -12.13
CA ARG A 385 -27.67 -21.62 -12.53
C ARG A 385 -28.23 -22.22 -13.82
N ARG A 386 -29.44 -21.86 -14.22
CA ARG A 386 -30.10 -22.35 -15.45
C ARG A 386 -29.68 -21.47 -16.62
N VAL A 387 -28.44 -21.62 -17.05
CA VAL A 387 -27.93 -20.83 -18.18
C VAL A 387 -28.36 -21.44 -19.49
N ILE A 388 -29.04 -20.65 -20.31
CA ILE A 388 -29.29 -20.99 -21.70
C ILE A 388 -28.07 -20.51 -22.50
N THR A 389 -27.41 -21.42 -23.21
CA THR A 389 -26.26 -21.12 -24.08
C THR A 389 -26.57 -21.41 -25.56
N ILE A 390 -25.70 -20.95 -26.44
CA ILE A 390 -25.79 -21.22 -27.88
C ILE A 390 -24.42 -21.54 -28.48
N SER A 391 -24.36 -22.45 -29.45
CA SER A 391 -23.13 -22.67 -30.20
C SER A 391 -22.81 -21.52 -31.14
N GLU A 392 -21.53 -21.17 -31.30
CA GLU A 392 -21.10 -20.14 -32.26
C GLU A 392 -21.45 -20.45 -33.72
N ASN A 393 -21.68 -21.74 -34.04
CA ASN A 393 -22.07 -22.22 -35.37
C ASN A 393 -23.58 -22.44 -35.52
N GLU A 394 -24.39 -22.09 -34.52
CA GLU A 394 -25.86 -22.10 -34.69
C GLU A 394 -26.34 -20.89 -35.53
N PRO A 395 -27.45 -21.01 -36.27
CA PRO A 395 -28.07 -19.90 -36.99
C PRO A 395 -28.60 -18.80 -36.06
N ILE A 396 -28.56 -17.55 -36.53
CA ILE A 396 -29.10 -16.38 -35.78
C ILE A 396 -30.57 -16.56 -35.41
N ARG A 397 -31.37 -17.25 -36.26
CA ARG A 397 -32.78 -17.54 -35.98
C ARG A 397 -32.96 -18.34 -34.70
N ASP A 398 -32.04 -19.24 -34.38
CA ASP A 398 -32.10 -20.05 -33.16
C ASP A 398 -31.69 -19.22 -31.94
N ALA A 399 -30.76 -18.27 -32.08
CA ALA A 399 -30.47 -17.26 -31.06
C ALA A 399 -31.71 -16.41 -30.73
N ALA A 400 -32.40 -15.91 -31.77
CA ALA A 400 -33.64 -15.15 -31.61
C ALA A 400 -34.72 -15.97 -30.90
N ARG A 401 -34.89 -17.25 -31.27
CA ARG A 401 -35.84 -18.16 -30.61
C ARG A 401 -35.49 -18.39 -29.15
N LYS A 402 -34.22 -18.62 -28.81
CA LYS A 402 -33.76 -18.84 -27.44
C LYS A 402 -33.97 -17.58 -26.57
N LEU A 403 -33.66 -16.40 -27.09
CA LEU A 403 -33.87 -15.11 -26.40
C LEU A 403 -35.36 -14.77 -26.23
N LEU A 404 -36.23 -15.11 -27.18
CA LEU A 404 -37.68 -14.89 -27.06
C LEU A 404 -38.36 -15.90 -26.11
N LYS A 405 -37.89 -17.14 -26.07
CA LYS A 405 -38.41 -18.18 -25.18
C LYS A 405 -37.88 -18.06 -23.75
N GLY A 406 -36.67 -17.56 -23.59
CA GLY A 406 -36.06 -17.33 -22.29
C GLY A 406 -36.48 -15.99 -21.71
N GLU A 407 -36.58 -15.90 -20.39
CA GLU A 407 -36.69 -14.63 -19.67
C GLU A 407 -35.32 -13.92 -19.59
N THR A 408 -34.51 -14.01 -20.65
CA THR A 408 -33.12 -13.51 -20.67
C THR A 408 -32.84 -12.70 -21.92
N ASN A 409 -32.17 -11.56 -21.72
CA ASN A 409 -31.72 -10.66 -22.78
C ASN A 409 -30.29 -10.98 -23.27
N HIS A 410 -29.64 -11.98 -22.67
CA HIS A 410 -28.23 -12.28 -22.87
C HIS A 410 -28.03 -13.77 -23.10
N LEU A 411 -27.28 -14.12 -24.14
CA LEU A 411 -27.02 -15.49 -24.54
C LEU A 411 -25.51 -15.72 -24.64
N PRO A 412 -24.91 -16.39 -23.65
CA PRO A 412 -23.52 -16.83 -23.74
C PRO A 412 -23.33 -17.78 -24.92
N VAL A 413 -22.30 -17.52 -25.72
CA VAL A 413 -21.93 -18.31 -26.89
C VAL A 413 -20.77 -19.23 -26.53
N ILE A 414 -20.93 -20.52 -26.81
CA ILE A 414 -19.94 -21.56 -26.50
C ILE A 414 -19.39 -22.24 -27.77
N ASN A 415 -18.17 -22.75 -27.70
CA ASN A 415 -17.59 -23.60 -28.74
C ASN A 415 -17.99 -25.08 -28.56
N GLY A 416 -17.43 -25.97 -29.39
CA GLY A 416 -17.70 -27.41 -29.32
C GLY A 416 -17.25 -28.11 -28.02
N GLU A 417 -16.38 -27.47 -27.23
CA GLU A 417 -15.86 -27.98 -25.95
C GLU A 417 -16.61 -27.41 -24.72
N GLY A 418 -17.64 -26.58 -24.95
CA GLY A 418 -18.42 -25.93 -23.90
C GLY A 418 -17.76 -24.68 -23.30
N VAL A 419 -16.67 -24.21 -23.89
CA VAL A 419 -15.94 -23.01 -23.46
C VAL A 419 -16.63 -21.75 -24.00
N LEU A 420 -16.73 -20.71 -23.16
CA LEU A 420 -17.29 -19.42 -23.55
C LEU A 420 -16.41 -18.72 -24.61
N VAL A 421 -16.98 -18.39 -25.76
CA VAL A 421 -16.29 -17.71 -26.87
C VAL A 421 -16.94 -16.40 -27.31
N GLY A 422 -18.10 -16.07 -26.77
CA GLY A 422 -18.77 -14.81 -27.03
C GLY A 422 -20.05 -14.61 -26.24
N ILE A 423 -20.70 -13.48 -26.49
CA ILE A 423 -22.05 -13.19 -25.97
C ILE A 423 -22.87 -12.50 -27.06
N VAL A 424 -24.16 -12.86 -27.13
CA VAL A 424 -25.14 -12.23 -28.00
C VAL A 424 -26.27 -11.67 -27.14
N THR A 425 -26.73 -10.47 -27.48
CA THR A 425 -27.87 -9.83 -26.83
C THR A 425 -29.06 -9.71 -27.77
N THR A 426 -30.23 -9.40 -27.23
CA THR A 426 -31.42 -9.04 -28.03
C THR A 426 -31.14 -7.88 -28.98
N TYR A 427 -30.30 -6.92 -28.58
CA TYR A 427 -29.86 -5.81 -29.43
C TYR A 427 -29.04 -6.27 -30.63
N ASP A 428 -28.10 -7.21 -30.45
CA ASP A 428 -27.26 -7.71 -31.55
C ASP A 428 -28.10 -8.45 -32.59
N VAL A 429 -29.06 -9.26 -32.14
CA VAL A 429 -30.01 -9.95 -33.03
C VAL A 429 -30.90 -8.94 -33.77
N SER A 430 -31.44 -7.93 -33.09
CA SER A 430 -32.24 -6.88 -33.70
C SER A 430 -31.46 -6.13 -34.79
N LYS A 431 -30.20 -5.77 -34.51
CA LYS A 431 -29.32 -5.11 -35.47
C LYS A 431 -29.04 -5.97 -36.71
N ALA A 432 -28.87 -7.27 -36.54
CA ALA A 432 -28.63 -8.22 -37.63
C ALA A 432 -29.83 -8.34 -38.58
N VAL A 433 -31.06 -8.22 -38.06
CA VAL A 433 -32.29 -8.25 -38.87
C VAL A 433 -32.41 -7.00 -39.74
N VAL A 434 -32.01 -5.84 -39.23
CA VAL A 434 -32.13 -4.55 -39.94
C VAL A 434 -31.06 -4.37 -41.02
N ASN A 435 -29.93 -5.07 -40.93
CA ASN A 435 -28.81 -4.92 -41.85
C ASN A 435 -28.36 -6.28 -42.44
N PRO A 436 -29.12 -6.82 -43.41
CA PRO A 436 -28.88 -8.15 -43.97
C PRO A 436 -27.67 -8.17 -44.92
N ALA A 437 -26.46 -8.01 -44.37
CA ALA A 437 -25.25 -8.50 -45.01
C ALA A 437 -25.22 -10.04 -44.92
N LYS A 438 -24.23 -10.72 -45.54
CA LYS A 438 -24.00 -12.18 -45.40
C LYS A 438 -23.63 -12.56 -43.96
N ILE A 439 -24.58 -12.46 -43.05
CA ILE A 439 -24.49 -12.75 -41.63
C ILE A 439 -25.53 -13.85 -41.39
N SER A 440 -25.07 -15.04 -41.06
CA SER A 440 -25.94 -16.24 -41.02
C SER A 440 -25.85 -16.98 -39.68
N HIS A 441 -24.71 -16.87 -39.00
CA HIS A 441 -24.41 -17.62 -37.78
C HIS A 441 -24.16 -16.68 -36.61
N VAL A 442 -24.30 -17.22 -35.39
CA VAL A 442 -24.07 -16.49 -34.13
C VAL A 442 -22.67 -15.85 -34.08
N LYS A 443 -21.64 -16.54 -34.56
CA LYS A 443 -20.26 -16.03 -34.60
C LYS A 443 -20.08 -14.73 -35.41
N ASP A 444 -21.02 -14.43 -36.31
CA ASP A 444 -20.99 -13.25 -37.17
C ASP A 444 -21.47 -11.99 -36.43
N ILE A 445 -22.23 -12.15 -35.33
CA ILE A 445 -22.84 -11.05 -34.58
C ILE A 445 -22.39 -10.97 -33.12
N MET A 446 -21.77 -12.03 -32.59
CA MET A 446 -21.39 -12.09 -31.19
C MET A 446 -20.25 -11.12 -30.84
N ARG A 447 -20.27 -10.64 -29.59
CA ARG A 447 -19.12 -9.97 -28.99
C ARG A 447 -18.16 -11.02 -28.44
N ARG A 448 -16.92 -11.02 -28.92
CA ARG A 448 -15.88 -11.98 -28.51
C ARG A 448 -15.25 -11.65 -27.16
N LYS A 449 -15.07 -10.35 -26.86
CA LYS A 449 -14.55 -9.89 -25.57
C LYS A 449 -15.67 -9.87 -24.55
N VAL A 450 -15.86 -10.99 -23.85
CA VAL A 450 -16.90 -11.14 -22.83
C VAL A 450 -16.34 -10.77 -21.47
N VAL A 451 -17.07 -9.94 -20.74
CA VAL A 451 -16.75 -9.66 -19.33
C VAL A 451 -17.43 -10.72 -18.48
N THR A 452 -16.65 -11.44 -17.67
CA THR A 452 -17.13 -12.57 -16.86
C THR A 452 -16.88 -12.36 -15.36
N THR A 453 -17.50 -13.22 -14.56
CA THR A 453 -17.31 -13.33 -13.11
C THR A 453 -17.14 -14.80 -12.72
N THR A 454 -16.73 -15.07 -11.49
CA THR A 454 -16.63 -16.45 -10.96
C THR A 454 -17.66 -16.66 -9.85
N ALA A 455 -18.03 -17.91 -9.59
CA ALA A 455 -19.05 -18.24 -8.60
C ALA A 455 -18.66 -17.78 -7.18
N ASP A 456 -17.37 -17.81 -6.86
CA ASP A 456 -16.82 -17.38 -5.58
C ASP A 456 -16.57 -15.87 -5.51
N GLU A 457 -16.64 -15.12 -6.60
CA GLU A 457 -16.42 -13.68 -6.58
C GLU A 457 -17.45 -12.96 -5.69
N PRO A 458 -17.04 -11.97 -4.87
CA PRO A 458 -17.99 -11.15 -4.12
C PRO A 458 -18.92 -10.38 -5.05
N VAL A 459 -20.20 -10.28 -4.67
CA VAL A 459 -21.22 -9.64 -5.52
C VAL A 459 -20.91 -8.17 -5.80
N ASP A 460 -20.34 -7.44 -4.84
CA ASP A 460 -19.94 -6.04 -5.01
C ASP A 460 -18.86 -5.86 -6.09
N ILE A 461 -17.93 -6.81 -6.21
CA ILE A 461 -16.93 -6.83 -7.29
C ILE A 461 -17.60 -7.09 -8.64
N ALA A 462 -18.56 -8.02 -8.69
CA ALA A 462 -19.33 -8.28 -9.90
C ALA A 462 -20.20 -7.06 -10.31
N VAL A 463 -20.82 -6.35 -9.36
CA VAL A 463 -21.55 -5.10 -9.61
C VAL A 463 -20.64 -4.03 -10.22
N ARG A 464 -19.43 -3.85 -9.67
CA ARG A 464 -18.45 -2.92 -10.25
C ARG A 464 -18.08 -3.27 -11.69
N LYS A 465 -18.05 -4.57 -12.05
CA LYS A 465 -17.83 -5.00 -13.45
C LYS A 465 -19.01 -4.60 -14.34
N LEU A 466 -20.25 -4.78 -13.87
CA LEU A 466 -21.47 -4.34 -14.59
C LEU A 466 -21.43 -2.83 -14.86
N GLU A 467 -21.20 -2.03 -13.81
CA GLU A 467 -21.14 -0.56 -13.90
C GLU A 467 -20.01 -0.08 -14.80
N LYS A 468 -18.78 -0.57 -14.57
CA LYS A 468 -17.59 -0.14 -15.32
C LYS A 468 -17.71 -0.38 -16.83
N HIS A 469 -18.33 -1.50 -17.20
CA HIS A 469 -18.49 -1.86 -18.61
C HIS A 469 -19.84 -1.42 -19.20
N ASN A 470 -20.70 -0.79 -18.39
CA ASN A 470 -22.06 -0.40 -18.75
C ASN A 470 -22.85 -1.56 -19.37
N ILE A 471 -22.80 -2.73 -18.71
CA ILE A 471 -23.47 -3.97 -19.14
C ILE A 471 -24.44 -4.45 -18.05
N SER A 472 -25.46 -5.20 -18.45
CA SER A 472 -26.52 -5.68 -17.55
C SER A 472 -26.40 -7.15 -17.15
N ALA A 473 -25.40 -7.87 -17.64
CA ALA A 473 -25.16 -9.26 -17.27
C ALA A 473 -23.68 -9.69 -17.40
N LEU A 474 -23.30 -10.66 -16.58
CA LEU A 474 -22.00 -11.33 -16.56
C LEU A 474 -22.21 -12.84 -16.61
N PRO A 475 -21.65 -13.53 -17.62
CA PRO A 475 -21.49 -14.97 -17.53
C PRO A 475 -20.59 -15.34 -16.36
N VAL A 476 -21.06 -16.29 -15.55
CA VAL A 476 -20.29 -16.89 -14.47
C VAL A 476 -19.56 -18.11 -15.04
N VAL A 477 -18.24 -18.12 -14.94
CA VAL A 477 -17.39 -19.18 -15.50
C VAL A 477 -16.59 -19.92 -14.44
N ASP A 478 -16.24 -21.18 -14.71
CA ASP A 478 -15.27 -21.96 -13.94
C ASP A 478 -13.82 -21.71 -14.39
N ARG A 479 -12.88 -22.50 -13.87
CA ARG A 479 -11.44 -22.36 -14.17
C ARG A 479 -11.10 -22.76 -15.60
N GLU A 480 -11.89 -23.66 -16.18
CA GLU A 480 -11.81 -24.11 -17.58
C GLU A 480 -12.59 -23.18 -18.53
N TYR A 481 -13.06 -22.03 -18.03
CA TYR A 481 -13.80 -21.00 -18.77
C TYR A 481 -15.13 -21.51 -19.35
N ARG A 482 -15.72 -22.53 -18.72
CA ARG A 482 -17.07 -23.04 -19.03
C ARG A 482 -18.11 -22.27 -18.26
N VAL A 483 -19.27 -22.06 -18.87
CA VAL A 483 -20.36 -21.26 -18.28
C VAL A 483 -21.11 -22.09 -17.24
N VAL A 484 -21.04 -21.67 -15.97
CA VAL A 484 -21.68 -22.33 -14.82
C VAL A 484 -22.85 -21.54 -14.23
N GLY A 485 -23.04 -20.30 -14.68
CA GLY A 485 -24.09 -19.42 -14.20
C GLY A 485 -24.22 -18.14 -15.03
N MET A 486 -25.27 -17.38 -14.76
CA MET A 486 -25.43 -16.01 -15.25
C MET A 486 -25.78 -15.10 -14.07
N LEU A 487 -25.10 -13.96 -13.98
CA LEU A 487 -25.44 -12.90 -13.05
C LEU A 487 -25.96 -11.70 -13.83
N THR A 488 -27.20 -11.29 -13.57
CA THR A 488 -27.83 -10.13 -14.20
C THR A 488 -28.07 -9.01 -13.19
N ALA A 489 -28.29 -7.78 -13.67
CA ALA A 489 -28.70 -6.67 -12.81
C ALA A 489 -30.01 -6.97 -12.04
N MET A 490 -30.89 -7.81 -12.57
CA MET A 490 -32.12 -8.24 -11.89
C MET A 490 -31.84 -9.17 -10.71
N ASP A 491 -30.81 -10.02 -10.81
CA ASP A 491 -30.41 -10.92 -9.71
C ASP A 491 -29.94 -10.15 -8.47
N LEU A 492 -29.45 -8.91 -8.65
CA LEU A 492 -29.12 -8.01 -7.54
C LEU A 492 -30.35 -7.66 -6.69
N GLY A 493 -31.57 -7.71 -7.25
CA GLY A 493 -32.81 -7.55 -6.51
C GLY A 493 -33.00 -8.59 -5.39
N LYS A 494 -32.43 -9.79 -5.55
CA LYS A 494 -32.46 -10.86 -4.53
C LYS A 494 -31.76 -10.43 -3.24
N LEU A 495 -30.82 -9.49 -3.30
CA LEU A 495 -30.12 -8.92 -2.15
C LEU A 495 -31.05 -8.11 -1.24
N PHE A 496 -32.03 -7.44 -1.83
CA PHE A 496 -32.97 -6.57 -1.11
C PHE A 496 -34.22 -7.33 -0.66
N GLY A 497 -34.66 -8.34 -1.44
CA GLY A 497 -35.82 -9.16 -1.11
C GLY A 497 -35.65 -10.03 0.13
N GLY A 498 -34.42 -10.40 0.50
CA GLY A 498 -34.14 -11.27 1.64
C GLY A 498 -33.84 -10.57 2.98
N ARG A 499 -33.66 -9.23 2.98
CA ARG A 499 -33.03 -8.51 4.12
C ARG A 499 -33.94 -7.56 4.91
N TRP A 500 -35.24 -7.58 4.68
CA TRP A 500 -36.25 -6.84 5.47
C TRP A 500 -37.43 -7.71 5.93
N LEU A 501 -37.21 -9.01 6.16
CA LEU A 501 -38.18 -9.93 6.76
C LEU A 501 -37.66 -10.66 8.01
N LYS A 502 -36.58 -10.16 8.63
CA LYS A 502 -36.15 -10.60 9.97
C LYS A 502 -35.80 -9.42 10.84
#